data_AF-A0A9D1DTL6-F1
#
_entry.id   AF-A0A9D1DTL6-F1
#
_cell.length_a   1.000
_cell.length_b   1.000
_cell.length_c   1.000
_cell.angle_alpha   90.00
_cell.angle_beta   90.00
_cell.angle_gamma   90.00
#
_symmetry.space_group_name_H-M   'P 1'
#
loop_
_entity.id
_entity.type
_entity.pdbx_description
1 polymer ?
#
loop_
_entity_poly.entity_id
_entity_poly.type
_entity_poly.pdbx_seq_one_letter_code
_entity_poly.pdbx_strand_id
1 'polypeptide(L)'
;MKDLFDEIDEEREDLPKLKKISKEVQKKRNYNFYQQLAVCLFIFLFIVGVLVGNLFPACSETSELFATCTKTEYNLSLTLIFWIASFVFCSMIYGLGEVIRLLNIIANNTSRK
;
A
#
# COMPACT_ATOMS: atom_id res chain seq x y z
N MET A 1 -10.31 13.02 -54.35
CA MET A 1 -9.11 12.78 -53.52
C MET A 1 -9.62 12.95 -52.11
N LYS A 2 -9.76 11.85 -51.36
CA LYS A 2 -10.25 11.94 -49.98
C LYS A 2 -9.19 12.68 -49.18
N ASP A 3 -9.61 13.67 -48.41
CA ASP A 3 -8.69 14.48 -47.62
C ASP A 3 -8.09 13.60 -46.53
N LEU A 4 -6.78 13.68 -46.30
CA LEU A 4 -6.08 12.91 -45.26
C LEU A 4 -6.66 13.20 -43.87
N PHE A 5 -7.34 14.33 -43.70
CA PHE A 5 -8.05 14.68 -42.47
C PHE A 5 -9.38 13.92 -42.31
N ASP A 6 -10.06 13.57 -43.41
CA ASP A 6 -11.28 12.75 -43.34
C ASP A 6 -10.97 11.31 -42.91
N GLU A 7 -9.80 10.79 -43.31
CA GLU A 7 -9.33 9.45 -42.94
C GLU A 7 -8.86 9.38 -41.47
N ILE A 8 -8.30 10.48 -40.95
CA ILE A 8 -7.91 10.62 -39.53
C ILE A 8 -9.12 10.71 -38.60
N ASP A 9 -10.22 11.34 -39.03
CA ASP A 9 -11.45 11.40 -38.25
C ASP A 9 -12.22 10.07 -38.27
N GLU A 10 -12.09 9.27 -39.32
CA GLU A 10 -12.67 7.92 -39.42
C GLU A 10 -11.90 6.88 -38.56
N GLU A 11 -10.59 7.09 -38.32
CA GLU A 11 -9.76 6.23 -37.46
C GLU A 11 -9.69 6.67 -35.98
N ARG A 12 -10.25 7.83 -35.60
CA ARG A 12 -10.29 8.25 -34.19
C ARG A 12 -11.27 7.38 -33.40
N GLU A 13 -10.77 6.29 -32.82
CA GLU A 13 -11.46 5.60 -31.74
C GLU A 13 -11.78 6.61 -30.63
N ASP A 14 -13.07 6.86 -30.41
CA ASP A 14 -13.58 7.69 -29.32
C ASP A 14 -12.91 7.28 -28.00
N LEU A 15 -12.12 8.20 -27.42
CA LEU A 15 -11.52 8.01 -26.11
C LEU A 15 -12.60 7.53 -25.12
N PRO A 16 -12.34 6.46 -24.33
CA PRO A 16 -13.38 5.85 -23.51
C PRO A 16 -13.97 6.89 -22.56
N LYS A 17 -15.27 7.18 -22.74
CA LYS A 17 -16.03 8.17 -21.97
C LYS A 17 -15.71 8.02 -20.48
N LEU A 18 -15.33 9.12 -19.79
CA LEU A 18 -14.93 9.16 -18.38
C LEU A 18 -15.86 8.39 -17.41
N LYS A 19 -17.15 8.26 -17.76
CA LYS A 19 -18.15 7.43 -17.06
C LYS A 19 -17.78 5.94 -16.97
N LYS A 20 -17.04 5.40 -17.94
CA LYS A 20 -16.54 4.01 -17.92
C LYS A 20 -15.41 3.85 -16.89
N ILE A 21 -14.49 4.81 -16.81
CA ILE A 21 -13.38 4.79 -15.85
C ILE A 21 -13.89 4.80 -14.41
N SER A 22 -14.86 5.67 -14.09
CA SER A 22 -15.47 5.71 -12.75
C SER A 22 -16.16 4.39 -12.37
N LYS A 23 -16.85 3.74 -13.32
CA LYS A 23 -17.44 2.39 -13.10
C LYS A 23 -16.39 1.28 -12.93
N GLU A 24 -15.22 1.44 -13.55
CA GLU A 24 -14.10 0.50 -13.41
C GLU A 24 -13.47 0.60 -12.01
N VAL A 25 -13.34 1.82 -11.46
CA VAL A 25 -12.84 2.07 -10.10
C VAL A 25 -13.84 1.62 -9.03
N GLN A 26 -15.14 1.73 -9.30
CA GLN A 26 -16.21 1.25 -8.40
C GLN A 26 -16.46 -0.26 -8.49
N LYS A 27 -15.84 -0.97 -9.43
CA LYS A 27 -16.02 -2.41 -9.54
C LYS A 27 -15.39 -3.08 -8.32
N LYS A 28 -16.20 -3.83 -7.58
CA LYS A 28 -15.81 -4.55 -6.36
C LYS A 28 -14.53 -5.36 -6.62
N ARG A 29 -13.38 -4.85 -6.17
CA ARG A 29 -12.09 -5.51 -6.37
C ARG A 29 -12.11 -6.76 -5.50
N ASN A 30 -12.09 -7.95 -6.11
CA ASN A 30 -11.91 -9.17 -5.36
C ASN A 30 -10.48 -9.15 -4.80
N TYR A 31 -10.38 -8.86 -3.50
CA TYR A 31 -9.13 -8.90 -2.77
C TYR A 31 -8.62 -10.33 -2.74
N ASN A 32 -7.38 -10.53 -3.18
CA ASN A 32 -6.73 -11.83 -3.09
C ASN A 32 -6.37 -12.14 -1.63
N PHE A 33 -6.19 -13.42 -1.27
CA PHE A 33 -5.82 -13.84 0.08
C PHE A 33 -4.56 -13.10 0.59
N TYR A 34 -3.56 -12.93 -0.27
CA TYR A 34 -2.34 -12.17 0.04
C TYR A 34 -2.60 -10.71 0.40
N GLN A 35 -3.58 -10.07 -0.24
CA GLN A 35 -3.94 -8.68 0.04
C GLN A 35 -4.66 -8.55 1.38
N GLN A 36 -5.56 -9.48 1.68
CA GLN A 36 -6.23 -9.54 3.00
C GLN A 36 -5.20 -9.82 4.11
N LEU A 37 -4.28 -10.76 3.89
CA LEU A 37 -3.22 -11.08 4.83
C LEU A 37 -2.32 -9.86 5.09
N ALA A 38 -1.92 -9.12 4.06
CA ALA A 38 -1.09 -7.93 4.20
C ALA A 38 -1.77 -6.85 5.06
N VAL A 39 -3.07 -6.64 4.89
CA VAL A 39 -3.84 -5.68 5.70
C VAL A 39 -3.97 -6.14 7.15
N CYS A 40 -4.30 -7.42 7.38
CA CYS A 40 -4.37 -7.98 8.73
C CYS A 40 -3.00 -7.91 9.44
N LEU A 41 -1.92 -8.23 8.73
CA LEU A 41 -0.57 -8.16 9.25
C LEU A 41 -0.17 -6.72 9.60
N PHE A 42 -0.56 -5.74 8.78
CA PHE A 42 -0.28 -4.34 9.07
C PHE A 42 -0.97 -3.87 10.36
N ILE A 43 -2.25 -4.22 10.55
CA ILE A 43 -3.00 -3.89 11.77
C ILE A 43 -2.31 -4.53 13.00
N PHE A 44 -1.89 -5.78 12.88
CA PHE A 44 -1.16 -6.46 13.96
C PHE A 44 0.17 -5.75 14.29
N LEU A 45 0.99 -5.46 13.27
CA LEU A 45 2.26 -4.74 13.45
C LEU A 45 2.05 -3.34 14.00
N PHE A 46 0.94 -2.68 13.67
CA PHE A 46 0.62 -1.38 14.24
C PHE A 46 0.47 -1.44 15.77
N ILE A 47 -0.24 -2.44 16.28
CA ILE A 47 -0.40 -2.67 17.73
C ILE A 47 0.95 -3.03 18.37
N VAL A 48 1.74 -3.90 17.72
CA VAL A 48 3.08 -4.26 18.20
C VAL A 48 3.99 -3.04 18.29
N GLY A 49 3.91 -2.10 17.34
CA GLY A 49 4.68 -0.86 17.39
C GLY A 49 4.40 0.00 18.63
N VAL A 50 3.17 0.00 19.13
CA VAL A 50 2.81 0.68 20.40
C VAL A 50 3.47 -0.03 21.59
N LEU A 51 3.49 -1.36 21.60
CA LEU A 51 4.16 -2.13 22.65
C LEU A 51 5.68 -1.89 22.63
N VAL A 52 6.29 -1.85 21.44
CA VAL A 52 7.73 -1.57 21.27
C VAL A 52 8.11 -0.19 21.81
N GLY A 53 7.31 0.85 21.55
CA GLY A 53 7.58 2.20 22.09
C GLY A 53 7.48 2.29 23.61
N ASN A 54 6.71 1.40 24.24
CA ASN A 54 6.66 1.27 25.70
C ASN A 54 7.79 0.40 26.27
N LEU A 55 8.24 -0.62 25.53
CA LEU A 55 9.33 -1.51 25.94
C LEU A 55 10.70 -0.82 25.87
N PHE A 56 10.88 0.12 24.94
CA PHE A 56 12.13 0.86 24.75
C PHE A 56 11.89 2.37 24.96
N PRO A 57 11.59 2.80 26.19
CA PRO A 57 11.27 4.20 26.47
C PRO A 57 12.47 5.12 26.20
N ALA A 58 12.19 6.34 25.75
CA ALA A 58 13.20 7.36 25.54
C ALA A 58 13.48 8.10 26.85
N CYS A 59 14.70 8.60 27.02
CA CYS A 59 15.03 9.44 28.16
C CYS A 59 14.62 10.89 27.87
N SER A 60 13.75 11.49 28.70
CA SER A 60 13.32 12.89 28.52
C SER A 60 14.15 13.88 29.32
N GLU A 61 14.71 13.46 30.45
CA GLU A 61 15.58 14.30 31.29
C GLU A 61 16.84 13.53 31.71
N THR A 62 18.01 14.14 31.49
CA THR A 62 19.31 13.63 31.96
C THR A 62 19.86 14.56 33.04
N SER A 63 20.26 14.02 34.17
CA SER A 63 20.92 14.82 35.21
C SER A 63 22.31 15.27 34.76
N GLU A 64 22.58 16.58 34.80
CA GLU A 64 23.89 17.16 34.42
C GLU A 64 25.06 16.65 35.28
N LEU A 65 24.77 16.23 36.52
CA LEU A 65 25.76 15.78 37.49
C LEU A 65 26.15 14.29 37.37
N PHE A 66 25.28 13.44 36.83
CA PHE A 66 25.49 11.98 36.82
C PHE A 66 25.22 11.31 35.48
N ALA A 67 24.91 12.06 34.41
CA ALA A 67 24.55 11.55 33.08
C ALA A 67 23.53 10.39 33.13
N THR A 68 22.74 10.33 34.20
CA THR A 68 21.81 9.24 34.47
C THR A 68 20.41 9.73 34.13
N CYS A 69 19.66 8.89 33.43
CA CYS A 69 18.30 9.18 33.01
C CYS A 69 17.37 9.29 34.23
N THR A 70 16.75 10.45 34.43
CA THR A 70 15.86 10.71 35.59
C THR A 70 14.39 10.54 35.26
N LYS A 71 14.01 10.64 33.98
CA LYS A 71 12.64 10.39 33.51
C LYS A 71 12.64 9.65 32.19
N THR A 72 11.80 8.62 32.12
CA THR A 72 11.56 7.82 30.93
C THR A 72 10.17 8.12 30.37
N GLU A 73 10.09 8.28 29.04
CA GLU A 73 8.86 8.57 28.32
C GLU A 73 8.66 7.59 27.17
N TYR A 74 7.41 7.50 26.70
CA TYR A 74 7.08 6.68 25.54
C TYR A 74 7.90 7.08 24.32
N ASN A 75 8.56 6.10 23.70
CA ASN A 75 9.44 6.36 22.57
C ASN A 75 8.67 6.45 21.26
N LEU A 76 8.03 7.61 21.05
CA LEU A 76 7.26 7.89 19.84
C LEU A 76 8.11 7.79 18.57
N SER A 77 9.37 8.23 18.63
CA SER A 77 10.28 8.19 17.47
C SER A 77 10.52 6.76 17.00
N LEU A 78 10.84 5.85 17.94
CA LEU A 78 11.03 4.44 17.64
C LEU A 78 9.75 3.80 17.09
N THR A 79 8.59 4.10 17.68
CA THR A 79 7.31 3.59 17.16
C THR A 79 7.00 4.10 15.76
N LEU A 80 7.24 5.37 15.46
CA LEU A 80 7.02 5.93 14.12
C LEU A 80 7.91 5.26 13.08
N ILE A 81 9.20 5.08 13.38
CA ILE A 81 10.13 4.38 12.49
C ILE A 81 9.66 2.94 12.25
N PHE A 82 9.23 2.25 13.32
CA PHE A 82 8.71 0.89 13.21
C PHE A 82 7.44 0.80 12.36
N TRP A 83 6.51 1.75 12.51
CA TRP A 83 5.29 1.82 11.70
C TRP A 83 5.58 2.10 10.23
N ILE A 84 6.51 3.01 9.93
CA ILE A 84 6.93 3.29 8.54
C ILE A 84 7.56 2.05 7.92
N ALA A 85 8.47 1.38 8.63
CA ALA A 85 9.08 0.14 8.16
C ALA A 85 8.04 -0.96 7.92
N SER A 86 7.10 -1.12 8.86
CA SER A 86 5.98 -2.07 8.74
C SER A 86 5.07 -1.74 7.56
N PHE A 87 4.79 -0.46 7.33
CA PHE A 87 3.98 0.00 6.20
C PHE A 87 4.64 -0.32 4.86
N VAL A 88 5.94 -0.05 4.73
CA VAL A 88 6.71 -0.39 3.51
C VAL A 88 6.69 -1.90 3.28
N PHE A 89 6.97 -2.69 4.32
CA PHE A 89 6.98 -4.15 4.23
C PHE A 89 5.61 -4.73 3.81
N CYS A 90 4.54 -4.31 4.47
CA CYS A 90 3.17 -4.74 4.12
C CYS A 90 2.76 -4.27 2.72
N SER A 91 3.19 -3.07 2.29
CA SER A 91 2.93 -2.57 0.93
C SER A 91 3.62 -3.42 -0.14
N MET A 92 4.83 -3.92 0.11
CA MET A 92 5.52 -4.85 -0.80
C MET A 92 4.74 -6.17 -0.93
N ILE A 93 4.30 -6.77 0.19
CA ILE A 93 3.50 -8.00 0.18
C ILE A 93 2.17 -7.78 -0.56
N TYR A 94 1.51 -6.65 -0.31
CA TYR A 94 0.27 -6.29 -0.98
C TYR A 94 0.47 -6.15 -2.50
N GLY A 95 1.57 -5.51 -2.91
CA GLY A 95 1.97 -5.38 -4.31
C GLY A 95 2.22 -6.72 -4.99
N LEU A 96 2.93 -7.65 -4.33
CA LEU A 96 3.11 -9.02 -4.82
C LEU A 96 1.76 -9.74 -4.99
N GLY A 97 0.84 -9.57 -4.03
CA GLY A 97 -0.52 -10.11 -4.12
C GLY A 97 -1.29 -9.61 -5.35
N GLU A 98 -1.07 -8.35 -5.74
CA GLU A 98 -1.68 -7.75 -6.94
C GLU A 98 -1.06 -8.30 -8.24
N VAL A 99 0.26 -8.49 -8.29
CA VAL A 99 0.95 -9.12 -9.44
C VAL A 99 0.43 -10.54 -9.66
N ILE A 100 0.32 -11.34 -8.60
CA ILE A 100 -0.23 -12.70 -8.67
C ILE A 100 -1.68 -12.68 -9.17
N ARG A 101 -2.49 -11.73 -8.70
CA ARG A 101 -3.88 -11.56 -9.14
C ARG A 101 -3.96 -11.29 -10.64
N LEU A 102 -3.13 -10.38 -11.15
CA LEU A 102 -3.05 -10.06 -12.57
C LEU A 102 -2.60 -11.26 -13.40
N LEU A 103 -1.57 -11.99 -12.96
CA LEU A 103 -1.06 -13.17 -13.66
C LEU A 103 -2.13 -14.25 -13.78
N ASN A 104 -2.90 -14.49 -12.72
CA ASN A 104 -3.98 -15.48 -12.71
C ASN A 104 -5.14 -15.09 -13.67
N ILE A 105 -5.46 -13.80 -13.77
CA ILE A 105 -6.45 -13.30 -14.73
C ILE A 105 -5.97 -13.53 -16.17
N ILE A 106 -4.70 -13.24 -16.46
CA ILE A 106 -4.11 -13.44 -17.79
C ILE A 106 -4.11 -14.92 -18.16
N ALA A 107 -3.64 -15.80 -17.26
CA ALA A 107 -3.59 -17.24 -17.48
C ALA A 107 -4.99 -17.83 -17.79
N ASN A 108 -6.01 -17.45 -17.03
CA ASN A 108 -7.38 -17.90 -17.26
C ASN A 108 -7.98 -17.40 -18.58
N ASN A 109 -7.63 -16.18 -19.01
CA ASN A 109 -8.10 -15.64 -20.29
C ASN A 109 -7.41 -16.30 -21.49
N THR A 110 -6.13 -16.63 -21.37
CA THR A 110 -5.39 -17.35 -22.43
C THR A 110 -5.83 -18.81 -22.53
N SER A 111 -6.15 -19.47 -21.41
CA SER A 111 -6.67 -20.85 -21.40
C SER A 111 -8.08 -21.01 -21.99
N ARG A 112 -8.86 -19.93 -22.13
CA ARG A 112 -10.21 -19.94 -22.71
C ARG A 112 -10.23 -19.71 -24.23
N LYS A 113 -9.07 -19.44 -24.83
CA LYS A 113 -8.88 -19.39 -26.29
C LYS A 113 -8.39 -20.74 -26.79
#